data_AF-A0A561DEA5-F1
#
_entry.id   AF-A0A561DEA5-F1
#
_cell.length_a   1.000
_cell.length_b   1.000
_cell.length_c   1.000
_cell.angle_alpha   90.00
_cell.angle_beta   90.00
_cell.angle_gamma   90.00
#
_symmetry.space_group_name_H-M   'P 1'
#
loop_
_entity.id
_entity.type
_entity.pdbx_description
1 polymer ?
#
loop_
_entity_poly.entity_id
_entity_poly.type
_entity_poly.pdbx_seq_one_letter_code
_entity_poly.pdbx_strand_id
1 'polypeptide(L)'
;MLNANKARDDLGEILQKKEYQVYYDHSKGVIATWWEKAKEWIASQLEKLFPSINSASSASSAILITIIVIVILLLAFAAFILIRNTRRNQLTRNQKPLQSLKERNWTYVRYLEESEKLESLDDYTESTRHLFLAMLLYYHDKEWLEARIWKTNWDYYDELRKVSQQNAEEFYELAHFFEDAAYGERKVSPEEYRPFRTKIRDILGSRGMESIQ
;
A
#
# COMPACT_ATOMS: atom_id res chain seq x y z
N MET A 1 39.89 -16.85 16.51
CA MET A 1 38.75 -17.72 16.19
C MET A 1 37.68 -17.51 17.25
N LEU A 2 36.53 -16.95 16.89
CA LEU A 2 35.42 -16.73 17.83
C LEU A 2 34.83 -18.09 18.20
N ASN A 3 34.82 -18.39 19.49
CA ASN A 3 34.38 -19.68 20.01
C ASN A 3 32.84 -19.66 20.10
N ALA A 4 32.17 -20.28 19.12
CA ALA A 4 30.71 -20.21 18.94
C ALA A 4 29.92 -20.67 20.18
N ASN A 5 30.51 -21.53 21.01
CA ASN A 5 29.89 -21.98 22.26
C ASN A 5 29.84 -20.87 23.30
N LYS A 6 30.92 -20.09 23.44
CA LYS A 6 30.99 -18.96 24.37
C LYS A 6 29.97 -17.87 24.03
N ALA A 7 29.78 -17.60 22.75
CA ALA A 7 28.76 -16.64 22.30
C ALA A 7 27.33 -17.08 22.61
N ARG A 8 27.04 -18.40 22.62
CA ARG A 8 25.72 -18.93 23.00
C ARG A 8 25.48 -18.83 24.50
N ASP A 9 26.50 -19.08 25.30
CA ASP A 9 26.42 -18.98 26.76
C ASP A 9 26.24 -17.51 27.18
N ASP A 10 27.01 -16.59 26.58
CA ASP A 10 26.90 -15.15 26.81
C ASP A 10 25.51 -14.61 26.39
N LEU A 11 24.94 -15.13 25.30
CA LEU A 11 23.56 -14.79 24.87
C LEU A 11 22.50 -15.32 25.83
N GLY A 12 22.70 -16.52 26.40
CA GLY A 12 21.81 -17.09 27.41
C GLY A 12 21.76 -16.23 28.67
N GLU A 13 22.90 -15.71 29.11
CA GLU A 13 23.01 -14.83 30.28
C GLU A 13 22.35 -13.45 30.04
N ILE A 14 22.53 -12.88 28.84
CA ILE A 14 21.89 -11.61 28.45
C ILE A 14 20.36 -11.75 28.42
N LEU A 15 19.83 -12.88 27.96
CA LEU A 15 18.40 -13.14 27.88
C LEU A 15 17.75 -13.41 29.25
N GLN A 16 18.53 -13.80 30.27
CA GLN A 16 18.05 -14.00 31.64
C GLN A 16 18.05 -12.73 32.49
N LYS A 17 18.55 -11.59 31.99
CA LYS A 17 18.48 -10.32 32.71
C LYS A 17 17.03 -9.85 32.88
N LYS A 18 16.75 -9.33 34.08
CA LYS A 18 15.45 -8.85 34.58
C LYS A 18 14.77 -7.80 33.68
N GLU A 19 15.53 -7.15 32.79
CA GLU A 19 15.04 -6.15 31.83
C GLU A 19 14.19 -6.77 30.70
N TYR A 20 14.38 -8.06 30.37
CA TYR A 20 13.64 -8.75 29.30
C TYR A 20 12.38 -9.50 29.77
N GLN A 21 12.15 -9.59 31.08
CA GLN A 21 10.96 -10.25 31.64
C GLN A 21 9.73 -9.32 31.77
N VAL A 22 9.89 -8.02 31.52
CA VAL A 22 8.79 -7.03 31.61
C VAL A 22 7.70 -7.27 30.55
N TYR A 23 8.03 -7.95 29.45
CA TYR A 23 7.06 -8.20 28.36
C TYR A 23 6.13 -9.40 28.57
N TYR A 24 6.41 -10.31 29.51
CA TYR A 24 5.66 -11.56 29.63
C TYR A 24 4.63 -11.61 30.76
N ASP A 25 4.58 -10.61 31.64
CA ASP A 25 3.82 -10.72 32.90
C ASP A 25 2.65 -9.73 33.08
N HIS A 26 2.28 -8.94 32.06
CA HIS A 26 1.24 -7.89 32.23
C HIS A 26 -0.01 -7.97 31.33
N SER A 27 -0.15 -8.97 30.44
CA SER A 27 -1.28 -9.00 29.47
C SER A 27 -2.35 -10.06 29.72
N LYS A 28 -2.27 -10.84 30.81
CA LYS A 28 -3.15 -11.99 31.06
C LYS A 28 -4.61 -11.65 31.44
N GLY A 29 -4.93 -10.39 31.77
CA GLY A 29 -6.30 -10.00 32.15
C GLY A 29 -7.16 -9.54 30.98
N VAL A 30 -6.73 -8.48 30.30
CA VAL A 30 -7.60 -7.74 29.35
C VAL A 30 -7.84 -8.51 28.05
N ILE A 31 -6.79 -9.13 27.51
CA ILE A 31 -6.85 -9.88 26.25
C ILE A 31 -7.63 -11.18 26.44
N ALA A 32 -7.42 -11.87 27.56
CA ALA A 32 -8.17 -13.08 27.89
C ALA A 32 -9.67 -12.76 28.04
N THR A 33 -10.01 -11.65 28.70
CA THR A 33 -11.41 -11.23 28.87
C THR A 33 -12.06 -10.86 27.53
N TRP A 34 -11.32 -10.20 26.64
CA TRP A 34 -11.78 -9.89 25.28
C TRP A 34 -11.98 -11.17 24.44
N TRP A 35 -11.11 -12.15 24.62
CA TRP A 35 -11.16 -13.43 23.93
C TRP A 35 -12.37 -14.28 24.35
N GLU A 36 -12.67 -14.32 25.65
CA GLU A 36 -13.86 -15.02 26.15
C GLU A 36 -15.16 -14.35 25.65
N LYS A 37 -15.23 -13.01 25.64
CA LYS A 37 -16.37 -12.29 25.06
C LYS A 37 -16.54 -12.55 23.56
N ALA A 38 -15.44 -12.66 22.82
CA ALA A 38 -15.49 -12.99 21.40
C ALA A 38 -16.03 -14.40 21.17
N LYS A 39 -15.62 -15.39 21.97
CA LYS A 39 -16.15 -16.76 21.90
C LYS A 39 -17.64 -16.81 22.21
N GLU A 40 -18.09 -16.14 23.27
CA GLU A 40 -19.50 -16.07 23.64
C GLU A 40 -20.34 -15.40 22.54
N TRP A 41 -19.84 -14.31 21.95
CA TRP A 41 -20.50 -13.67 20.82
C TRP A 41 -20.62 -14.62 19.63
N ILE A 42 -19.55 -15.30 19.23
CA ILE A 42 -19.56 -16.28 18.12
C ILE A 42 -20.52 -17.44 18.43
N ALA A 43 -20.48 -18.00 19.64
CA ALA A 43 -21.36 -19.08 20.06
C ALA A 43 -22.84 -18.66 19.97
N SER A 44 -23.17 -17.45 20.42
CA SER A 44 -24.54 -16.92 20.36
C SER A 44 -25.03 -16.68 18.92
N GLN A 45 -24.13 -16.30 18.00
CA GLN A 45 -24.48 -16.15 16.59
C GLN A 45 -24.70 -17.51 15.93
N LEU A 46 -23.89 -18.52 16.28
CA LEU A 46 -24.04 -19.89 15.80
C LEU A 46 -25.35 -20.51 16.31
N GLU A 47 -25.69 -20.33 17.59
CA GLU A 47 -26.91 -20.90 18.17
C GLU A 47 -28.19 -20.28 17.55
N LYS A 48 -28.18 -18.98 17.26
CA LYS A 48 -29.28 -18.30 16.54
C LYS A 48 -29.44 -18.77 15.10
N LEU A 49 -28.34 -19.11 14.43
CA LEU A 49 -28.36 -19.60 13.06
C LEU A 49 -28.71 -21.09 12.97
N PHE A 50 -28.54 -21.86 14.05
CA PHE A 50 -28.72 -23.31 14.05
C PHE A 50 -29.50 -23.86 15.28
N PRO A 51 -30.77 -23.47 15.48
CA PRO A 51 -31.60 -23.99 16.59
C PRO A 51 -31.92 -25.50 16.48
N SER A 52 -31.63 -26.14 15.35
CA SER A 52 -31.98 -27.54 15.06
C SER A 52 -30.90 -28.58 15.38
N ILE A 53 -29.73 -28.17 15.91
CA ILE A 53 -28.62 -29.10 16.23
C ILE A 53 -29.00 -30.10 17.33
N ASN A 54 -29.98 -29.76 18.18
CA ASN A 54 -30.42 -30.60 19.30
C ASN A 54 -31.49 -31.64 18.93
N SER A 55 -31.97 -31.69 17.69
CA SER A 55 -32.98 -32.67 17.25
C SER A 55 -32.36 -33.66 16.27
N ALA A 56 -31.65 -34.65 16.83
CA ALA A 56 -31.11 -35.78 16.09
C ALA A 56 -32.25 -36.67 15.56
N SER A 57 -32.52 -36.57 14.26
CA SER A 57 -33.20 -37.60 13.47
C SER A 57 -32.41 -37.79 12.18
N SER A 58 -32.34 -38.99 11.64
CA SER A 58 -31.36 -39.40 10.60
C SER A 58 -31.35 -38.57 9.30
N ALA A 59 -32.28 -37.63 9.10
CA ALA A 59 -32.26 -36.64 8.01
C ALA A 59 -31.37 -35.41 8.30
N SER A 60 -31.07 -35.09 9.57
CA SER A 60 -30.23 -33.95 9.95
C SER A 60 -28.73 -34.19 9.76
N SER A 61 -28.28 -35.45 9.65
CA SER A 61 -26.86 -35.77 9.38
C SER A 61 -26.41 -35.36 7.98
N ALA A 62 -27.25 -35.57 6.95
CA ALA A 62 -26.93 -35.19 5.57
C ALA A 62 -26.85 -33.66 5.41
N ILE A 63 -27.77 -32.93 6.04
CA ILE A 63 -27.81 -31.46 6.00
C ILE A 63 -26.58 -30.88 6.71
N LEU A 64 -26.18 -31.45 7.86
CA LEU A 64 -24.95 -31.05 8.56
C LEU A 64 -23.70 -31.25 7.70
N ILE A 65 -23.61 -32.39 7.01
CA ILE A 65 -22.49 -32.68 6.10
C ILE A 65 -22.46 -31.68 4.94
N THR A 66 -23.60 -31.36 4.34
CA THR A 66 -23.69 -30.37 3.26
C THR A 66 -23.25 -28.98 3.72
N ILE A 67 -23.64 -28.56 4.92
CA ILE A 67 -23.23 -27.26 5.48
C ILE A 67 -21.73 -27.23 5.76
N ILE A 68 -21.16 -28.29 6.33
CA ILE A 68 -19.71 -28.39 6.56
C ILE A 68 -18.94 -28.29 5.24
N VAL A 69 -19.41 -28.96 4.18
CA VAL A 69 -18.81 -28.87 2.85
C VAL A 69 -18.89 -27.45 2.29
N ILE A 70 -20.02 -26.75 2.45
CA ILE A 70 -20.17 -25.35 2.01
C ILE A 70 -19.23 -24.42 2.78
N VAL A 71 -19.09 -24.60 4.09
CA VAL A 71 -18.18 -23.80 4.92
C VAL A 71 -16.73 -24.04 4.51
N ILE A 72 -16.33 -25.30 4.26
CA ILE A 72 -14.99 -25.64 3.77
C ILE A 72 -14.73 -24.99 2.40
N LEU A 73 -15.70 -25.02 1.49
CA LEU A 73 -15.57 -24.36 0.18
C LEU A 73 -15.45 -22.84 0.30
N LEU A 74 -16.22 -22.21 1.20
CA LEU A 74 -16.11 -20.78 1.46
C LEU A 74 -14.76 -20.41 2.08
N LEU A 75 -14.25 -21.21 3.01
CA LEU A 75 -12.92 -21.01 3.60
C LEU A 75 -11.81 -21.19 2.57
N ALA A 76 -11.91 -22.21 1.70
CA ALA A 76 -10.97 -22.42 0.61
C ALA A 76 -11.00 -21.26 -0.39
N PHE A 77 -12.19 -20.76 -0.73
CA PHE A 77 -12.36 -19.60 -1.61
C PHE A 77 -11.82 -18.31 -0.99
N ALA A 78 -12.10 -18.06 0.29
CA ALA A 78 -11.54 -16.92 1.02
C ALA A 78 -10.02 -16.99 1.11
N ALA A 79 -9.45 -18.17 1.43
CA ALA A 79 -8.01 -18.39 1.44
C ALA A 79 -7.39 -18.17 0.05
N PHE A 80 -8.05 -18.65 -1.01
CA PHE A 80 -7.62 -18.42 -2.39
C PHE A 80 -7.58 -16.93 -2.74
N ILE A 81 -8.62 -16.16 -2.40
CA ILE A 81 -8.65 -14.71 -2.59
C ILE A 81 -7.54 -14.03 -1.79
N LEU A 82 -7.38 -14.38 -0.51
CA LEU A 82 -6.36 -13.79 0.36
C LEU A 82 -4.95 -14.08 -0.16
N ILE A 83 -4.62 -15.31 -0.55
CA ILE A 83 -3.32 -15.68 -1.10
C ILE A 83 -3.06 -14.95 -2.43
N ARG A 84 -4.05 -14.89 -3.32
CA ARG A 84 -3.95 -14.17 -4.60
C ARG A 84 -3.73 -12.68 -4.40
N ASN A 85 -4.45 -12.06 -3.47
CA ASN A 85 -4.33 -10.62 -3.20
C ASN A 85 -3.01 -10.30 -2.46
N THR A 86 -2.54 -11.19 -1.60
CA THR A 86 -1.29 -11.02 -0.84
C THR A 86 -0.06 -11.21 -1.73
N ARG A 87 -0.06 -12.16 -2.67
CA ARG A 87 1.02 -12.30 -3.66
C ARG A 87 1.12 -11.10 -4.61
N ARG A 88 -0.01 -10.48 -4.98
CA ARG A 88 -0.03 -9.25 -5.78
C ARG A 88 0.52 -8.03 -5.01
N ASN A 89 0.36 -8.00 -3.69
CA ASN A 89 0.83 -6.90 -2.83
C ASN A 89 2.29 -7.02 -2.35
N GLN A 90 2.94 -8.19 -2.48
CA GLN A 90 4.34 -8.35 -2.06
C GLN A 90 5.34 -7.91 -3.14
N LEU A 91 4.98 -8.00 -4.42
CA LEU A 91 5.82 -7.53 -5.53
C LEU A 91 5.82 -6.00 -5.67
N THR A 92 4.74 -5.32 -5.26
CA THR A 92 4.60 -3.85 -5.31
C THR A 92 5.22 -3.12 -4.11
N ARG A 93 5.73 -3.84 -3.11
CA ARG A 93 6.23 -3.25 -1.85
C ARG A 93 7.58 -2.55 -2.00
N ASN A 94 8.34 -2.82 -3.06
CA ASN A 94 9.61 -2.14 -3.37
C ASN A 94 9.47 -0.97 -4.36
N GLN A 95 8.26 -0.63 -4.81
CA GLN A 95 8.02 0.33 -5.89
C GLN A 95 7.03 1.42 -5.47
N LYS A 96 7.08 1.89 -4.22
CA LYS A 96 6.21 2.99 -3.79
C LYS A 96 6.94 4.33 -3.98
N PRO A 97 6.56 5.14 -4.98
CA PRO A 97 7.29 6.36 -5.36
C PRO A 97 7.28 7.44 -4.26
N LEU A 98 6.44 7.30 -3.24
CA LEU A 98 6.27 8.27 -2.16
C LEU A 98 6.83 7.82 -0.80
N GLN A 99 7.53 6.67 -0.72
CA GLN A 99 7.78 5.99 0.57
C GLN A 99 9.16 6.18 1.21
N SER A 100 10.13 6.80 0.54
CA SER A 100 11.39 7.09 1.20
C SER A 100 11.18 8.15 2.29
N LEU A 101 11.46 7.81 3.56
CA LEU A 101 11.42 8.76 4.67
C LEU A 101 12.35 9.98 4.46
N LYS A 102 13.30 9.87 3.52
CA LYS A 102 14.21 10.95 3.09
C LYS A 102 13.58 11.89 2.05
N GLU A 103 12.55 11.44 1.34
CA GLU A 103 11.82 12.15 0.29
C GLU A 103 10.61 12.93 0.79
N ARG A 104 10.12 12.64 2.00
CA ARG A 104 8.94 13.31 2.60
C ARG A 104 9.06 14.84 2.71
N ASN A 105 10.27 15.40 2.70
CA ASN A 105 10.53 16.84 2.79
C ASN A 105 10.94 17.48 1.45
N TRP A 106 10.85 16.75 0.34
CA TRP A 106 11.25 17.29 -0.96
C TRP A 106 10.12 18.14 -1.53
N THR A 107 10.46 19.35 -1.96
CA THR A 107 9.55 20.24 -2.70
C THR A 107 9.46 19.81 -4.16
N TYR A 108 8.46 20.30 -4.90
CA TYR A 108 8.36 20.02 -6.33
C TYR A 108 9.61 20.45 -7.10
N VAL A 109 10.23 21.57 -6.71
CA VAL A 109 11.48 22.10 -7.31
C VAL A 109 12.61 21.09 -7.17
N ARG A 110 12.77 20.48 -6.00
CA ARG A 110 13.84 19.51 -5.75
C ARG A 110 13.65 18.23 -6.56
N TYR A 111 12.41 17.78 -6.72
CA TYR A 111 12.09 16.66 -7.59
C TYR A 111 12.36 16.96 -9.06
N LEU A 112 12.06 18.19 -9.50
CA LEU A 112 12.36 18.65 -10.85
C LEU A 112 13.88 18.66 -11.11
N GLU A 113 14.67 19.26 -10.22
CA GLU A 113 16.14 19.26 -10.33
C GLU A 113 16.72 17.85 -10.37
N GLU A 114 16.20 16.92 -9.56
CA GLU A 114 16.68 15.54 -9.56
C GLU A 114 16.31 14.81 -10.86
N SER A 115 15.11 15.06 -11.41
CA SER A 115 14.73 14.51 -12.71
C SER A 115 15.66 14.97 -13.84
N GLU A 116 16.13 16.22 -13.80
CA GLU A 116 17.06 16.77 -14.79
C GLU A 116 18.46 16.16 -14.67
N LYS A 117 18.93 15.89 -13.45
CA LYS A 117 20.18 15.14 -13.24
C LYS A 117 20.07 13.74 -13.79
N LEU A 118 18.99 13.02 -13.49
CA LEU A 118 18.77 11.66 -13.99
C LEU A 118 18.65 11.63 -15.51
N GLU A 119 17.99 12.62 -16.12
CA GLU A 119 17.97 12.79 -17.57
C GLU A 119 19.38 12.96 -18.15
N SER A 120 20.24 13.77 -17.52
CA SER A 120 21.63 13.97 -17.99
C SER A 120 22.50 12.71 -17.88
N LEU A 121 22.05 11.72 -17.10
CA LEU A 121 22.68 10.42 -16.93
C LEU A 121 22.02 9.32 -17.79
N ASP A 122 21.12 9.70 -18.69
CA ASP A 122 20.30 8.79 -19.51
C ASP A 122 19.41 7.83 -18.68
N ASP A 123 19.15 8.15 -17.40
CA ASP A 123 18.22 7.39 -16.56
C ASP A 123 16.79 7.93 -16.69
N TYR A 124 16.20 7.71 -17.86
CA TYR A 124 14.87 8.18 -18.21
C TYR A 124 13.76 7.55 -17.36
N THR A 125 13.96 6.33 -16.88
CA THR A 125 12.98 5.64 -16.02
C THR A 125 12.90 6.30 -14.65
N GLU A 126 14.02 6.50 -13.96
CA GLU A 126 13.98 7.19 -12.67
C GLU A 126 13.66 8.68 -12.84
N SER A 127 14.14 9.32 -13.92
CA SER A 127 13.78 10.70 -14.24
C SER A 127 12.26 10.88 -14.39
N THR A 128 11.57 9.94 -15.08
CA THR A 128 10.11 9.92 -15.21
C THR A 128 9.42 9.91 -13.84
N ARG A 129 9.93 9.12 -12.88
CA ARG A 129 9.36 9.05 -11.54
C ARG A 129 9.51 10.35 -10.79
N HIS A 130 10.71 10.93 -10.77
CA HIS A 130 10.97 12.20 -10.11
C HIS A 130 10.15 13.34 -10.74
N LEU A 131 10.01 13.35 -12.07
CA LEU A 131 9.26 14.38 -12.77
C LEU A 131 7.74 14.28 -12.51
N PHE A 132 7.19 13.06 -12.44
CA PHE A 132 5.80 12.84 -12.05
C PHE A 132 5.53 13.32 -10.61
N LEU A 133 6.45 13.04 -9.68
CA LEU A 133 6.36 13.50 -8.30
C LEU A 133 6.44 15.03 -8.19
N ALA A 134 7.28 15.68 -9.01
CA ALA A 134 7.31 17.13 -9.11
C ALA A 134 5.94 17.69 -9.53
N MET A 135 5.31 17.15 -10.57
CA MET A 135 3.98 17.56 -11.00
C MET A 135 2.93 17.37 -9.90
N LEU A 136 2.94 16.21 -9.23
CA LEU A 136 1.99 15.89 -8.16
C LEU A 136 2.10 16.89 -7.00
N LEU A 137 3.33 17.22 -6.58
CA LEU A 137 3.58 18.20 -5.53
C LEU A 137 3.28 19.63 -5.97
N TYR A 138 3.47 19.97 -7.25
CA TYR A 138 3.05 21.25 -7.78
C TYR A 138 1.53 21.44 -7.66
N TYR A 139 0.74 20.43 -8.04
CA TYR A 139 -0.72 20.49 -7.85
C TYR A 139 -1.13 20.51 -6.38
N HIS A 140 -0.35 19.86 -5.51
CA HIS A 140 -0.53 19.95 -4.07
C HIS A 140 -0.32 21.37 -3.54
N ASP A 141 0.76 22.02 -3.95
CA ASP A 141 1.09 23.39 -3.56
C ASP A 141 0.07 24.42 -4.11
N LYS A 142 -0.62 24.08 -5.22
CA LYS A 142 -1.74 24.85 -5.77
C LYS A 142 -3.09 24.57 -5.07
N GLU A 143 -3.11 23.65 -4.09
CA GLU A 143 -4.32 23.17 -3.41
C GLU A 143 -5.36 22.54 -4.34
N TRP A 144 -4.97 22.08 -5.52
CA TRP A 144 -5.88 21.41 -6.47
C TRP A 144 -6.09 19.95 -6.17
N LEU A 145 -5.13 19.35 -5.48
CA LEU A 145 -5.21 18.03 -4.89
C LEU A 145 -4.39 18.00 -3.60
N GLU A 146 -4.54 16.95 -2.82
CA GLU A 146 -3.73 16.75 -1.62
C GLU A 146 -2.89 15.48 -1.72
N ALA A 147 -1.57 15.62 -1.93
CA ALA A 147 -0.64 14.50 -2.07
C ALA A 147 -0.50 13.71 -0.76
N ARG A 148 -0.87 12.43 -0.77
CA ARG A 148 -0.81 11.52 0.40
C ARG A 148 -0.30 10.14 -0.02
N ILE A 149 0.51 9.51 0.84
CA ILE A 149 1.11 8.17 0.58
C ILE A 149 0.06 7.08 0.35
N TRP A 150 -1.15 7.23 0.91
CA TRP A 150 -2.23 6.24 0.83
C TRP A 150 -3.17 6.46 -0.36
N LYS A 151 -3.05 7.58 -1.08
CA LYS A 151 -3.89 7.89 -2.25
C LYS A 151 -3.36 7.25 -3.52
N THR A 152 -4.27 6.91 -4.40
CA THR A 152 -4.02 6.39 -5.74
C THR A 152 -4.05 7.52 -6.78
N ASN A 153 -3.54 7.25 -7.99
CA ASN A 153 -3.68 8.19 -9.11
C ASN A 153 -5.15 8.48 -9.45
N TRP A 154 -6.06 7.54 -9.18
CA TRP A 154 -7.49 7.73 -9.40
C TRP A 154 -8.10 8.72 -8.40
N ASP A 155 -7.65 8.70 -7.14
CA ASP A 155 -8.07 9.70 -6.14
C ASP A 155 -7.62 11.11 -6.55
N TYR A 156 -6.40 11.24 -7.07
CA TYR A 156 -5.87 12.52 -7.57
C TYR A 156 -6.62 13.03 -8.80
N TYR A 157 -6.96 12.13 -9.73
CA TYR A 157 -7.81 12.46 -10.88
C TYR A 157 -9.16 13.03 -10.43
N ASP A 158 -9.80 12.39 -9.46
CA ASP A 158 -11.09 12.83 -8.94
C ASP A 158 -11.04 14.18 -8.20
N GLU A 159 -9.92 14.49 -7.56
CA GLU A 159 -9.66 15.82 -6.97
C GLU A 159 -9.46 16.88 -8.06
N LEU A 160 -8.59 16.61 -9.04
CA LEU A 160 -8.33 17.52 -10.15
C LEU A 160 -9.57 17.80 -10.98
N ARG A 161 -10.44 16.80 -11.16
CA ARG A 161 -11.70 16.94 -11.91
C ARG A 161 -12.63 17.98 -11.30
N LYS A 162 -12.57 18.20 -9.98
CA LYS A 162 -13.36 19.24 -9.29
C LYS A 162 -12.85 20.65 -9.58
N VAL A 163 -11.59 20.79 -9.97
CA VAL A 163 -10.94 22.06 -10.29
C VAL A 163 -10.99 22.34 -11.80
N SER A 164 -10.62 21.36 -12.62
CA SER A 164 -10.60 21.44 -14.08
C SER A 164 -10.63 20.06 -14.71
N GLN A 165 -11.65 19.79 -15.52
CA GLN A 165 -11.75 18.55 -16.30
C GLN A 165 -10.54 18.35 -17.22
N GLN A 166 -10.07 19.43 -17.86
CA GLN A 166 -8.91 19.38 -18.75
C GLN A 166 -7.63 18.97 -18.00
N ASN A 167 -7.37 19.56 -16.83
CA ASN A 167 -6.19 19.20 -16.03
C ASN A 167 -6.28 17.75 -15.54
N ALA A 168 -7.49 17.26 -15.24
CA ALA A 168 -7.70 15.88 -14.81
C ALA A 168 -7.40 14.89 -15.95
N GLU A 169 -7.89 15.16 -17.16
CA GLU A 169 -7.63 14.33 -18.34
C GLU A 169 -6.14 14.30 -18.68
N GLU A 170 -5.47 15.45 -18.66
CA GLU A 170 -4.02 15.54 -18.91
C GLU A 170 -3.21 14.81 -17.82
N PHE A 171 -3.61 14.95 -16.55
CA PHE A 171 -3.02 14.18 -15.45
C PHE A 171 -3.22 12.68 -15.63
N TYR A 172 -4.39 12.24 -16.07
CA TYR A 172 -4.69 10.82 -16.28
C TYR A 172 -3.78 10.19 -17.33
N GLU A 173 -3.55 10.86 -18.46
CA GLU A 173 -2.61 10.40 -19.49
C GLU A 173 -1.19 10.27 -18.94
N LEU A 174 -0.73 11.26 -18.18
CA LEU A 174 0.61 11.27 -17.57
C LEU A 174 0.74 10.21 -16.49
N ALA A 175 -0.30 10.00 -15.67
CA ALA A 175 -0.34 8.97 -14.65
C ALA A 175 -0.27 7.57 -15.25
N HIS A 176 -0.95 7.33 -16.37
CA HIS A 176 -0.89 6.05 -17.07
C HIS A 176 0.53 5.75 -17.58
N PHE A 177 1.19 6.73 -18.21
CA PHE A 177 2.59 6.60 -18.63
C PHE A 177 3.51 6.36 -17.44
N PHE A 178 3.32 7.10 -16.35
CA PHE A 178 4.10 6.92 -15.13
C PHE A 178 3.91 5.51 -14.54
N GLU A 179 2.69 4.98 -14.51
CA GLU A 179 2.43 3.63 -13.99
C GLU A 179 3.17 2.57 -14.81
N ASP A 180 3.14 2.69 -16.14
CA ASP A 180 3.88 1.81 -17.04
C ASP A 180 5.39 1.94 -16.84
N ALA A 181 5.92 3.14 -16.61
CA ALA A 181 7.34 3.37 -16.37
C ALA A 181 7.80 2.93 -14.97
N ALA A 182 6.96 3.11 -13.95
CA ALA A 182 7.31 2.84 -12.56
C ALA A 182 7.12 1.39 -12.16
N TYR A 183 6.06 0.75 -12.65
CA TYR A 183 5.67 -0.62 -12.35
C TYR A 183 5.90 -1.59 -13.50
N GLY A 184 6.11 -1.10 -14.72
CA GLY A 184 6.48 -1.95 -15.85
C GLY A 184 7.91 -2.46 -15.71
N GLU A 185 8.14 -3.71 -16.14
CA GLU A 185 9.47 -4.32 -16.18
C GLU A 185 10.33 -3.79 -17.35
N ARG A 186 9.95 -2.65 -17.95
CA ARG A 186 10.60 -2.08 -19.14
C ARG A 186 11.25 -0.74 -18.82
N LYS A 187 12.38 -0.48 -19.46
CA LYS A 187 13.03 0.83 -19.43
C LYS A 187 12.28 1.81 -20.33
N VAL A 188 12.25 3.08 -19.92
CA VAL A 188 11.71 4.18 -20.72
C VAL A 188 12.77 4.60 -21.74
N SER A 189 12.39 4.70 -23.01
CA SER A 189 13.30 5.19 -24.04
C SER A 189 13.34 6.73 -24.10
N PRO A 190 14.38 7.35 -24.68
CA PRO A 190 14.42 8.80 -24.87
C PRO A 190 13.23 9.35 -25.68
N GLU A 191 12.76 8.58 -26.67
CA GLU A 191 11.63 8.95 -27.54
C GLU A 191 10.30 8.97 -26.77
N GLU A 192 10.15 8.08 -25.79
CA GLU A 192 8.99 8.01 -24.90
C GLU A 192 9.05 9.08 -23.81
N TYR A 193 10.23 9.33 -23.27
CA TYR A 193 10.45 10.30 -22.19
C TYR A 193 10.24 11.75 -22.64
N ARG A 194 10.69 12.13 -23.85
CA ARG A 194 10.62 13.52 -24.33
C ARG A 194 9.19 14.10 -24.33
N PRO A 195 8.17 13.45 -24.92
CA PRO A 195 6.79 13.94 -24.87
C PRO A 195 6.26 14.08 -23.44
N PHE A 196 6.53 13.10 -22.58
CA PHE A 196 6.13 13.11 -21.18
C PHE A 196 6.72 14.32 -20.44
N ARG A 197 8.03 14.55 -20.62
CA ARG A 197 8.74 15.68 -20.03
C ARG A 197 8.20 17.02 -20.51
N THR A 198 7.97 17.16 -21.82
CA THR A 198 7.44 18.41 -22.39
C THR A 198 6.09 18.76 -21.77
N LYS A 199 5.14 17.81 -21.73
CA LYS A 199 3.83 18.04 -21.09
C LYS A 199 3.94 18.50 -19.64
N ILE A 200 4.77 17.83 -18.83
CA ILE A 200 4.95 18.24 -17.43
C ILE A 200 5.61 19.61 -17.32
N ARG A 201 6.60 19.91 -18.16
CA ARG A 201 7.21 21.25 -18.19
C ARG A 201 6.22 22.33 -18.60
N ASP A 202 5.33 22.02 -19.54
CA ASP A 202 4.26 22.94 -19.90
C ASP A 202 3.33 23.15 -18.71
N ILE A 203 2.94 22.12 -17.96
CA ILE A 203 2.15 22.27 -16.72
C ILE A 203 2.86 23.15 -15.70
N LEU A 204 4.16 22.92 -15.47
CA LEU A 204 4.96 23.66 -14.49
C LEU A 204 5.27 25.10 -14.94
N GLY A 205 5.38 25.34 -16.25
CA GLY A 205 5.70 26.64 -16.85
C GLY A 205 4.49 27.50 -17.22
N SER A 206 3.36 26.89 -17.59
CA SER A 206 2.21 27.59 -18.21
C SER A 206 1.30 28.31 -17.23
N ARG A 207 1.61 28.34 -15.93
CA ARG A 207 0.82 29.06 -14.91
C ARG A 207 1.64 30.02 -14.04
N GLY A 208 2.75 30.51 -14.60
CA GLY A 208 3.42 31.72 -14.14
C GLY A 208 2.82 33.03 -14.71
N MET A 209 1.83 32.95 -15.61
CA MET A 209 1.18 34.11 -16.24
C MET A 209 -0.27 34.37 -15.79
N GLU A 210 -0.90 33.49 -15.00
CA GLU A 210 -2.25 33.73 -14.45
C GLU A 210 -2.24 34.49 -13.11
N SER A 211 -1.06 34.78 -12.53
CA SER A 211 -0.93 35.59 -11.30
C SER A 211 -0.43 37.02 -11.54
N ILE A 212 -0.42 37.46 -12.81
CA ILE A 212 -0.13 38.84 -13.20
C ILE A 212 -1.23 39.28 -14.18
N GLN A 213 -2.46 39.35 -13.70
CA GLN A 213 -3.52 40.18 -14.27
C GLN A 213 -4.50 40.62 -13.18
#